data_AF-A0A0F3GMP1-F1
#
_entry.id   AF-A0A0F3GMP1-F1
#
_cell.length_a   1.000
_cell.length_b   1.000
_cell.length_c   1.000
_cell.angle_alpha   90.00
_cell.angle_beta   90.00
_cell.angle_gamma   90.00
#
_symmetry.space_group_name_H-M   'P 1'
#
loop_
_entity.id
_entity.type
_entity.pdbx_description
1 polymer ?
#
loop_
_entity_poly.entity_id
_entity_poly.type
_entity_poly.pdbx_seq_one_letter_code
_entity_poly.pdbx_strand_id
1 'polypeptide(L)'
;MGYDVFISYDSRDLTFADKLVSRLESRGYKCWIDRGEIVAGKEFDEEIFTAITENPGLLLVVLLSEKTLQSKYVKDEIRLAYDNNLHIIPVFIEDIKLTGAYALRLNGRHRIDAFNLDIDTVADKICVAVKQQKPDLPTPTPIPTPIPSERFVDNDDQTITDNSTILMWTKDANLAGRKTWQEALDYIELMNKGATENFGYTDWRLPDAGELGSLIKSRNGAPYAWLQSQGFTNVQADSYWSSTSHSGYTSFAWVVGMDGGNLDAYLKSSYDSDVWPVRSVC
;
A
#
# COMPACT_ATOMS: atom_id res chain seq x y z
N MET A 1 -12.01 -8.17 9.52
CA MET A 1 -10.87 -8.13 10.47
C MET A 1 -10.72 -6.68 10.90
N GLY A 2 -10.61 -6.38 12.19
CA GLY A 2 -10.61 -4.98 12.66
C GLY A 2 -9.23 -4.35 12.79
N TYR A 3 -9.15 -3.02 12.64
CA TYR A 3 -7.97 -2.18 12.83
C TYR A 3 -7.99 -1.47 14.20
N ASP A 4 -6.79 -1.20 14.75
CA ASP A 4 -6.62 -0.49 16.01
C ASP A 4 -6.25 0.98 15.80
N VAL A 5 -5.41 1.27 14.81
CA VAL A 5 -4.90 2.61 14.54
C VAL A 5 -5.05 2.92 13.05
N PHE A 6 -5.60 4.08 12.73
CA PHE A 6 -5.55 4.67 11.39
C PHE A 6 -4.55 5.82 11.39
N ILE A 7 -3.62 5.88 10.45
CA ILE A 7 -2.65 6.98 10.33
C ILE A 7 -2.95 7.80 9.07
N SER A 8 -3.41 9.02 9.28
CA SER A 8 -3.60 10.05 8.26
C SER A 8 -2.34 10.91 8.15
N TYR A 9 -1.88 11.14 6.92
CA TYR A 9 -0.63 11.85 6.64
C TYR A 9 -0.62 12.43 5.23
N ASP A 10 0.25 13.41 4.97
CA ASP A 10 0.53 13.85 3.60
C ASP A 10 1.48 12.85 2.92
N SER A 11 1.23 12.47 1.66
CA SER A 11 2.02 11.45 0.95
C SER A 11 3.54 11.73 0.93
N ARG A 12 3.96 12.99 1.06
CA ARG A 12 5.38 13.39 1.17
C ARG A 12 6.02 13.07 2.53
N ASP A 13 5.22 12.68 3.51
CA ASP A 13 5.64 12.26 4.85
C ASP A 13 5.54 10.73 5.03
N LEU A 14 5.33 9.99 3.94
CA LEU A 14 5.23 8.52 3.90
C LEU A 14 6.38 7.83 4.66
N THR A 15 7.61 8.33 4.55
CA THR A 15 8.76 7.73 5.24
C THR A 15 8.60 7.74 6.76
N PHE A 16 7.99 8.77 7.34
CA PHE A 16 7.71 8.81 8.77
C PHE A 16 6.53 7.89 9.11
N ALA A 17 5.46 7.95 8.32
CA ALA A 17 4.28 7.11 8.48
C ALA A 17 4.64 5.61 8.48
N ASP A 18 5.44 5.16 7.52
CA ASP A 18 5.88 3.76 7.42
C ASP A 18 6.67 3.30 8.65
N LYS A 19 7.62 4.13 9.10
CA LYS A 19 8.38 3.81 10.31
C LYS A 19 7.47 3.70 11.52
N LEU A 20 6.48 4.58 11.62
CA LEU A 20 5.52 4.56 12.72
C LEU A 20 4.64 3.32 12.68
N VAL A 21 4.11 2.95 11.51
CA VAL A 21 3.35 1.72 11.28
C VAL A 21 4.16 0.51 11.73
N SER A 22 5.38 0.36 11.21
CA SER A 22 6.23 -0.79 11.57
C SER A 22 6.47 -0.87 13.08
N ARG A 23 6.59 0.27 13.77
CA ARG A 23 6.78 0.29 15.23
C ARG A 23 5.51 -0.05 16.00
N LEU A 24 4.35 0.38 15.55
CA LEU A 24 3.07 0.04 16.17
C LEU A 24 2.70 -1.44 15.95
N GLU A 25 2.93 -1.96 14.74
CA GLU A 25 2.71 -3.36 14.41
C GLU A 25 3.66 -4.29 15.16
N SER A 26 4.93 -3.91 15.32
CA SER A 26 5.86 -4.66 16.18
C SER A 26 5.43 -4.75 17.65
N ARG A 27 4.50 -3.88 18.07
CA ARG A 27 3.90 -3.85 19.42
C ARG A 27 2.52 -4.53 19.46
N GLY A 28 2.10 -5.16 18.36
CA GLY A 28 0.87 -5.96 18.26
C GLY A 28 -0.38 -5.19 17.87
N TYR A 29 -0.26 -3.94 17.40
CA TYR A 29 -1.40 -3.15 16.93
C TYR A 29 -1.61 -3.28 15.43
N LYS A 30 -2.86 -3.40 14.99
CA LYS A 30 -3.17 -3.40 13.55
C LYS A 30 -3.33 -1.98 13.05
N CYS A 31 -2.47 -1.59 12.12
CA CYS A 31 -2.47 -0.25 11.54
C CYS A 31 -3.12 -0.25 10.16
N TRP A 32 -3.81 0.84 9.85
CA TRP A 32 -4.28 1.17 8.52
C TRP A 32 -3.72 2.55 8.15
N ILE A 33 -3.26 2.73 6.91
CA ILE A 33 -2.80 4.03 6.39
C ILE A 33 -3.26 4.15 4.94
N ASP A 34 -3.55 5.37 4.49
CA ASP A 34 -3.81 5.64 3.08
C ASP A 34 -2.51 5.90 2.32
N ARG A 35 -2.07 4.93 1.49
CA ARG A 35 -0.82 4.98 0.72
C ARG A 35 -0.91 5.80 -0.57
N GLY A 36 -2.02 6.50 -0.80
CA GLY A 36 -2.13 7.55 -1.80
C GLY A 36 -2.33 7.09 -3.24
N GLU A 37 -3.06 5.99 -3.47
CA GLU A 37 -3.58 5.63 -4.81
C GLU A 37 -5.07 5.96 -4.96
N ILE A 38 -5.50 7.10 -4.43
CA ILE A 38 -6.92 7.43 -4.44
C ILE A 38 -7.23 8.44 -5.55
N VAL A 39 -7.96 7.94 -6.55
CA VAL A 39 -8.61 8.74 -7.57
C VAL A 39 -9.51 9.77 -6.88
N ALA A 40 -9.29 11.05 -7.18
CA ALA A 40 -9.97 12.14 -6.49
C ALA A 40 -11.51 12.00 -6.47
N GLY A 41 -12.06 11.88 -5.26
CA GLY A 41 -13.35 12.49 -4.90
C GLY A 41 -14.57 11.60 -4.67
N LYS A 42 -14.49 10.27 -4.70
CA LYS A 42 -15.67 9.42 -4.41
C LYS A 42 -15.43 8.18 -3.55
N GLU A 43 -14.28 7.53 -3.62
CA GLU A 43 -14.07 6.23 -2.93
C GLU A 43 -13.49 6.39 -1.51
N PHE A 44 -12.90 7.55 -1.21
CA PHE A 44 -12.19 7.79 0.06
C PHE A 44 -13.09 7.95 1.28
N ASP A 45 -14.18 8.71 1.12
CA ASP A 45 -15.12 8.96 2.20
C ASP A 45 -15.80 7.65 2.63
N GLU A 46 -16.04 6.74 1.69
CA GLU A 46 -16.66 5.44 1.95
C GLU A 46 -15.70 4.46 2.62
N GLU A 47 -14.41 4.42 2.25
CA GLU A 47 -13.43 3.56 2.91
C GLU A 47 -13.16 3.99 4.35
N ILE A 48 -12.95 5.29 4.59
CA ILE A 48 -12.78 5.80 5.94
C ILE A 48 -14.07 5.62 6.74
N PHE A 49 -15.23 5.90 6.16
CA PHE A 49 -16.51 5.69 6.86
C PHE A 49 -16.75 4.20 7.19
N THR A 50 -16.44 3.29 6.27
CA THR A 50 -16.49 1.85 6.51
C THR A 50 -15.51 1.44 7.60
N ALA A 51 -14.25 1.87 7.52
CA ALA A 51 -13.24 1.57 8.53
C ALA A 51 -13.65 2.10 9.91
N ILE A 52 -14.21 3.30 9.99
CA ILE A 52 -14.73 3.89 11.23
C ILE A 52 -15.92 3.08 11.77
N THR A 53 -16.90 2.76 10.92
CA THR A 53 -18.14 2.11 11.35
C THR A 53 -17.92 0.65 11.74
N GLU A 54 -17.01 -0.05 11.06
CA GLU A 54 -16.63 -1.43 11.37
C GLU A 54 -15.67 -1.55 12.56
N ASN A 55 -15.03 -0.44 12.98
CA ASN A 55 -14.04 -0.42 14.06
C ASN A 55 -14.37 0.65 15.13
N PRO A 56 -15.35 0.39 16.02
CA PRO A 56 -15.85 1.35 17.01
C PRO A 56 -14.82 1.81 18.07
N GLY A 57 -13.58 1.31 18.03
CA GLY A 57 -12.48 1.79 18.86
C GLY A 57 -11.21 2.11 18.06
N LEU A 58 -11.35 2.43 16.77
CA LEU A 58 -10.25 2.91 15.95
C LEU A 58 -9.68 4.21 16.54
N LEU A 59 -8.37 4.27 16.70
CA LEU A 59 -7.65 5.49 17.05
C LEU A 59 -7.15 6.16 15.77
N LEU A 60 -7.55 7.40 15.50
CA LEU A 60 -6.99 8.17 14.40
C LEU A 60 -5.74 8.92 14.87
N VAL A 61 -4.62 8.66 14.20
CA VAL A 61 -3.36 9.39 14.33
C VAL A 61 -3.21 10.30 13.11
N VAL A 62 -2.97 11.59 13.33
CA VAL A 62 -2.79 12.57 12.23
C VAL A 62 -1.37 13.10 12.29
N LEU A 63 -0.56 12.79 11.28
CA LEU A 63 0.78 13.36 11.15
C LEU A 63 0.69 14.79 10.64
N LEU A 64 1.33 15.72 11.35
CA LEU A 64 1.26 17.15 11.11
C LEU A 64 2.63 17.72 10.76
N SER A 65 2.73 18.20 9.53
CA SER A 65 3.85 18.93 8.93
C SER A 65 3.34 20.19 8.21
N GLU A 66 4.23 21.10 7.80
CA GLU A 66 3.86 22.24 6.96
C GLU A 66 3.13 21.79 5.68
N LYS A 67 3.56 20.66 5.12
CA LYS A 67 3.00 20.02 3.93
C LYS A 67 1.54 19.62 4.16
N THR A 68 1.28 19.02 5.31
CA THR A 68 -0.05 18.61 5.73
C THR A 68 -1.02 19.80 5.81
N LEU A 69 -0.58 20.94 6.33
CA LEU A 69 -1.43 22.15 6.44
C LEU A 69 -1.86 22.71 5.08
N GLN A 70 -1.03 22.51 4.06
CA GLN A 70 -1.29 22.96 2.68
C GLN A 70 -2.18 21.97 1.91
N SER A 71 -2.29 20.71 2.36
CA SER A 71 -3.12 19.71 1.70
C SER A 71 -4.62 20.01 1.85
N LYS A 72 -5.39 19.70 0.80
CA LYS A 72 -6.86 19.76 0.83
C LYS A 72 -7.45 18.44 1.36
N TYR A 73 -6.81 17.30 1.09
CA TYR A 73 -7.31 15.95 1.37
C TYR A 73 -7.34 15.63 2.86
N VAL A 74 -6.24 15.89 3.58
CA VAL A 74 -6.15 15.65 5.03
C VAL A 74 -7.20 16.47 5.81
N LYS A 75 -7.72 17.58 5.25
CA LYS A 75 -8.78 18.38 5.87
C LYS A 75 -10.12 17.65 5.90
N ASP A 76 -10.44 16.91 4.84
CA ASP A 76 -11.70 16.21 4.70
C ASP A 76 -11.73 14.96 5.59
N GLU A 77 -10.61 14.25 5.74
CA GLU A 77 -10.45 13.12 6.67
C GLU A 77 -10.63 13.52 8.14
N ILE A 78 -9.98 14.60 8.56
CA ILE A 78 -10.09 15.11 9.94
C ILE A 78 -11.52 15.58 10.21
N ARG A 79 -12.21 16.13 9.21
CA ARG A 79 -13.61 16.51 9.35
C ARG A 79 -14.50 15.27 9.53
N LEU A 80 -14.34 14.26 8.69
CA LEU A 80 -15.13 13.02 8.78
C LEU A 80 -14.92 12.31 10.12
N ALA A 81 -13.67 12.23 10.58
CA ALA A 81 -13.36 11.62 11.87
C ALA A 81 -13.87 12.44 13.06
N TYR A 82 -13.84 13.77 12.95
CA TYR A 82 -14.41 14.66 13.97
C TYR A 82 -15.93 14.51 14.06
N ASP A 83 -16.62 14.50 12.92
CA ASP A 83 -18.08 14.41 12.84
C ASP A 83 -18.59 13.03 13.34
N ASN A 84 -17.77 11.98 13.23
CA ASN A 84 -18.05 10.64 13.78
C ASN A 84 -17.49 10.41 15.20
N ASN A 85 -17.03 11.47 15.88
CA ASN A 85 -16.56 11.44 17.27
C ASN A 85 -15.41 10.44 17.55
N LEU A 86 -14.51 10.23 16.59
CA LEU A 86 -13.33 9.40 16.83
C LEU A 86 -12.35 10.07 17.80
N HIS A 87 -11.58 9.21 18.47
CA HIS A 87 -10.41 9.68 19.21
C HIS A 87 -9.31 10.02 18.20
N ILE A 88 -8.86 11.27 18.24
CA ILE A 88 -7.83 11.79 17.34
C ILE A 88 -6.61 12.19 18.16
N ILE A 89 -5.43 11.70 17.77
CA ILE A 89 -4.13 12.13 18.30
C ILE A 89 -3.36 12.87 17.22
N PRO A 90 -3.20 14.20 17.37
CA PRO A 90 -2.30 14.97 16.54
C PRO A 90 -0.83 14.61 16.85
N VAL A 91 -0.06 14.23 15.84
CA VAL A 91 1.37 13.93 15.94
C VAL A 91 2.14 14.94 15.09
N PHE A 92 2.80 15.89 15.74
CA PHE A 92 3.58 16.92 15.08
C PHE A 92 4.95 16.36 14.71
N ILE A 93 5.19 16.14 13.43
CA ILE A 93 6.49 15.67 12.91
C ILE A 93 7.42 16.85 12.56
N GLU A 94 6.88 18.06 12.52
CA GLU A 94 7.60 19.33 12.41
C GLU A 94 7.06 20.31 13.48
N ASP A 95 7.88 21.28 13.91
CA ASP A 95 7.45 22.33 14.85
C ASP A 95 6.62 23.39 14.13
N ILE A 96 5.32 23.12 13.99
CA ILE A 96 4.39 23.95 13.22
C ILE A 96 3.22 24.45 14.07
N LYS A 97 2.74 25.66 13.74
CA LYS A 97 1.55 26.22 14.35
C LYS A 97 0.32 25.90 13.51
N LEU A 98 -0.65 25.19 14.11
CA LEU A 98 -1.94 24.94 13.46
C LEU A 98 -2.70 26.24 13.20
N THR A 99 -3.35 26.32 12.05
CA THR A 99 -4.20 27.45 11.65
C THR A 99 -5.52 26.95 11.04
N GLY A 100 -6.52 27.82 10.99
CA GLY A 100 -7.80 27.55 10.35
C GLY A 100 -8.53 26.31 10.87
N ALA A 101 -9.01 25.47 9.94
CA ALA A 101 -9.80 24.28 10.21
C ALA A 101 -9.10 23.23 11.08
N TYR A 102 -7.77 23.13 11.02
CA TYR A 102 -6.97 22.21 11.84
C TYR A 102 -6.91 22.69 13.30
N ALA A 103 -6.67 23.98 13.51
CA ALA A 103 -6.63 24.58 14.84
C ALA A 103 -7.96 24.38 15.59
N LEU A 104 -9.10 24.53 14.90
CA LEU A 104 -10.44 24.35 15.47
C LEU A 104 -10.69 22.90 15.95
N ARG A 105 -10.11 21.89 15.29
CA ARG A 105 -10.41 20.48 15.55
C ARG A 105 -9.37 19.77 16.42
N LEU A 106 -8.15 20.30 16.48
CA LEU A 106 -7.00 19.60 17.08
C LEU A 106 -6.35 20.31 18.27
N ASN A 107 -6.44 21.65 18.44
CA ASN A 107 -5.71 22.38 19.50
C ASN A 107 -6.08 21.98 20.94
N GLY A 108 -7.25 21.37 21.16
CA GLY A 108 -7.70 20.90 22.48
C GLY A 108 -7.45 19.41 22.75
N ARG A 109 -6.78 18.70 21.84
CA ARG A 109 -6.54 17.24 21.96
C ARG A 109 -5.14 16.94 22.49
N HIS A 110 -4.97 15.75 23.05
CA HIS A 110 -3.65 15.28 23.48
C HIS A 110 -2.74 15.12 22.26
N ARG A 111 -1.71 15.97 22.15
CA ARG A 111 -0.77 15.97 21.03
C ARG A 111 0.54 15.27 21.38
N ILE A 112 1.22 14.75 20.37
CA ILE A 112 2.58 14.23 20.46
C ILE A 112 3.50 15.11 19.61
N ASP A 113 4.50 15.72 20.24
CA ASP A 113 5.51 16.54 19.56
C ASP A 113 6.67 15.63 19.09
N ALA A 114 6.42 14.86 18.02
CA ALA A 114 7.33 13.84 17.50
C ALA A 114 8.63 14.41 16.93
N PHE A 115 8.66 15.68 16.50
CA PHE A 115 9.89 16.35 16.06
C PHE A 115 11.01 16.41 17.11
N ASN A 116 10.69 16.13 18.38
CA ASN A 116 11.66 16.07 19.49
C ASN A 116 11.91 14.64 20.03
N LEU A 117 11.37 13.62 19.38
CA LEU A 117 11.34 12.25 19.89
C LEU A 117 11.84 11.26 18.85
N ASP A 118 12.42 10.15 19.31
CA ASP A 118 12.65 8.99 18.45
C ASP A 118 11.33 8.27 18.13
N ILE A 119 11.33 7.50 17.04
CA ILE A 119 10.12 6.84 16.53
C ILE A 119 9.54 5.80 17.50
N ASP A 120 10.39 5.16 18.32
CA ASP A 120 9.96 4.17 19.29
C ASP A 120 9.22 4.83 20.46
N THR A 121 9.72 5.97 20.94
CA THR A 121 9.03 6.79 21.94
C THR A 121 7.68 7.32 21.43
N VAL A 122 7.59 7.71 20.15
CA VAL A 122 6.33 8.12 19.52
C VAL A 122 5.33 6.95 19.49
N ALA A 123 5.78 5.77 19.07
CA ALA A 123 4.95 4.57 19.04
C ALA A 123 4.45 4.19 20.44
N ASP A 124 5.33 4.21 21.45
CA ASP A 124 4.97 3.90 22.85
C ASP A 124 3.86 4.81 23.37
N LYS A 125 3.93 6.12 23.08
CA LYS A 125 2.90 7.09 23.45
C LYS A 125 1.55 6.78 22.80
N ILE A 126 1.55 6.37 21.53
CA ILE A 126 0.33 5.97 20.82
C ILE A 126 -0.23 4.68 21.42
N CYS A 127 0.61 3.68 21.72
CA CYS A 127 0.18 2.44 22.36
C CYS A 127 -0.50 2.68 23.72
N VAL A 128 0.03 3.60 24.52
CA VAL A 128 -0.60 4.03 25.77
C VAL A 128 -1.99 4.61 25.51
N ALA A 129 -2.14 5.46 24.49
CA ALA A 129 -3.43 6.05 24.16
C ALA A 129 -4.45 5.03 23.63
N VAL A 130 -4.03 4.06 22.82
CA VAL A 130 -4.90 2.94 22.38
C VAL A 130 -5.41 2.15 23.59
N LYS A 131 -4.53 1.86 24.56
CA LYS A 131 -4.90 1.14 25.80
C LYS A 131 -5.86 1.95 26.68
N GLN A 132 -5.68 3.26 26.76
CA GLN A 132 -6.58 4.14 27.52
C GLN A 132 -7.98 4.23 26.89
N GLN A 133 -8.08 4.10 25.55
CA GLN A 133 -9.35 4.08 24.83
C GLN A 133 -10.08 2.72 24.94
N LYS A 134 -9.35 1.61 25.17
CA LYS A 134 -9.90 0.25 25.31
C LYS A 134 -9.32 -0.48 26.55
N PRO A 135 -9.88 -0.28 27.76
CA PRO A 135 -9.35 -0.88 29.00
C PRO A 135 -9.40 -2.42 29.04
N ASP A 136 -10.33 -3.03 28.31
CA ASP A 136 -10.60 -4.48 28.29
C ASP A 136 -9.89 -5.24 27.16
N LEU A 137 -8.96 -4.62 26.40
CA LEU A 137 -8.16 -5.39 25.46
C LEU A 137 -7.22 -6.31 26.26
N PRO A 138 -7.21 -7.64 26.00
CA PRO A 138 -6.15 -8.49 26.52
C PRO A 138 -4.83 -7.89 26.06
N THR A 139 -3.86 -7.81 26.97
CA THR A 139 -2.51 -7.39 26.63
C THR A 139 -2.08 -8.25 25.46
N PRO A 140 -1.75 -7.68 24.27
CA PRO A 140 -1.40 -8.50 23.13
C PRO A 140 -0.19 -9.33 23.55
N THR A 141 -0.39 -10.64 23.62
CA THR A 141 0.68 -11.60 23.86
C THR A 141 1.74 -11.32 22.81
N PRO A 142 3.04 -11.22 23.16
CA PRO A 142 4.08 -11.15 22.15
C PRO A 142 3.91 -12.37 21.26
N ILE A 143 3.36 -12.16 20.06
CA ILE A 143 3.34 -13.17 19.02
C ILE A 143 4.81 -13.48 18.78
N PRO A 144 5.24 -14.76 18.85
CA PRO A 144 6.61 -15.11 18.53
C PRO A 144 6.89 -14.56 17.13
N THR A 145 7.79 -13.59 17.06
CA THR A 145 8.09 -12.83 15.86
C THR A 145 8.56 -13.79 14.77
N PRO A 146 7.94 -13.82 13.57
CA PRO A 146 8.78 -13.86 12.39
C PRO A 146 9.59 -12.56 12.39
N ILE A 147 10.88 -12.65 12.15
CA ILE A 147 11.78 -11.52 11.86
C ILE A 147 11.07 -10.57 10.85
N PRO A 148 11.23 -9.22 10.88
CA PRO A 148 10.79 -8.40 9.74
C PRO A 148 11.57 -8.88 8.50
N SER A 149 10.96 -9.69 7.63
CA SER A 149 9.98 -9.34 6.60
C SER A 149 10.74 -8.96 5.33
N GLU A 150 11.36 -9.95 4.69
CA GLU A 150 11.67 -9.80 3.27
C GLU A 150 10.38 -9.43 2.57
N ARG A 151 10.40 -8.29 1.86
CA ARG A 151 9.25 -7.85 1.06
C ARG A 151 8.82 -8.99 0.14
N PHE A 152 9.80 -9.61 -0.52
CA PHE A 152 9.63 -10.73 -1.41
C PHE A 152 10.12 -12.01 -0.73
N VAL A 153 9.20 -12.92 -0.44
CA VAL A 153 9.50 -14.22 0.13
C VAL A 153 9.33 -15.27 -0.95
N ASP A 154 10.41 -16.01 -1.23
CA ASP A 154 10.36 -17.20 -2.08
C ASP A 154 9.59 -18.31 -1.36
N ASN A 155 8.58 -18.86 -2.02
CA ASN A 155 7.74 -19.92 -1.46
C ASN A 155 8.31 -21.33 -1.77
N ASP A 156 9.48 -21.43 -2.39
CA ASP A 156 10.12 -22.69 -2.84
C ASP A 156 9.26 -23.51 -3.83
N ASP A 157 8.27 -22.88 -4.46
CA ASP A 157 7.31 -23.49 -5.38
C ASP A 157 7.22 -22.76 -6.75
N GLN A 158 8.27 -22.01 -7.09
CA GLN A 158 8.33 -21.12 -8.26
C GLN A 158 7.41 -19.89 -8.18
N THR A 159 6.93 -19.55 -6.99
CA THR A 159 6.24 -18.28 -6.71
C THR A 159 6.96 -17.46 -5.64
N ILE A 160 6.71 -16.16 -5.65
CA ILE A 160 7.24 -15.20 -4.68
C ILE A 160 6.10 -14.39 -4.11
N THR A 161 5.99 -14.34 -2.79
CA THR A 161 5.01 -13.52 -2.06
C THR A 161 5.57 -12.12 -1.78
N ASP A 162 4.88 -11.08 -2.26
CA ASP A 162 5.11 -9.70 -1.84
C ASP A 162 4.30 -9.37 -0.58
N ASN A 163 4.93 -9.45 0.59
CA ASN A 163 4.34 -9.15 1.90
C ASN A 163 3.89 -7.70 2.06
N SER A 164 4.35 -6.77 1.21
CA SER A 164 3.92 -5.36 1.28
C SER A 164 2.59 -5.10 0.57
N THR A 165 2.23 -5.94 -0.39
CA THR A 165 0.99 -5.83 -1.19
C THR A 165 0.05 -7.01 -0.98
N ILE A 166 0.50 -8.08 -0.30
CA ILE A 166 -0.24 -9.34 -0.13
C ILE A 166 -0.61 -9.94 -1.49
N LEU A 167 0.33 -9.80 -2.44
CA LEU A 167 0.26 -10.39 -3.77
C LEU A 167 1.29 -11.51 -3.88
N MET A 168 0.98 -12.49 -4.71
CA MET A 168 1.88 -13.56 -5.06
C MET A 168 2.15 -13.50 -6.56
N TRP A 169 3.43 -13.46 -6.90
CA TRP A 169 3.93 -13.32 -8.25
C TRP A 169 4.56 -14.64 -8.69
N THR A 170 4.49 -14.91 -9.97
CA THR A 170 5.35 -15.95 -10.56
C THR A 170 6.82 -15.54 -10.41
N LYS A 171 7.69 -16.50 -10.06
CA LYS A 171 9.12 -16.24 -9.85
C LYS A 171 9.82 -15.92 -11.17
N ASP A 172 9.48 -16.64 -12.24
CA ASP A 172 9.88 -16.27 -13.60
C ASP A 172 8.93 -15.20 -14.12
N ALA A 173 9.48 -13.99 -14.28
CA ALA A 173 8.73 -12.81 -14.68
C ALA A 173 8.29 -12.82 -16.14
N ASN A 174 8.71 -13.77 -16.98
CA ASN A 174 8.40 -13.77 -18.42
C ASN A 174 8.05 -15.16 -18.97
N LEU A 175 7.30 -15.96 -18.19
CA LEU A 175 6.85 -17.31 -18.58
C LEU A 175 6.15 -17.37 -19.94
N ALA A 176 5.32 -16.37 -20.26
CA ALA A 176 4.57 -16.34 -21.51
C ALA A 176 5.40 -15.82 -22.71
N GLY A 177 6.52 -15.13 -22.44
CA GLY A 177 7.18 -14.25 -23.38
C GLY A 177 6.30 -13.06 -23.80
N ARG A 178 6.75 -12.32 -24.82
CA ARG A 178 5.99 -11.21 -25.38
C ARG A 178 4.70 -11.70 -26.04
N LYS A 179 3.61 -10.96 -25.81
CA LYS A 179 2.26 -11.25 -26.31
C LYS A 179 1.53 -9.95 -26.62
N THR A 180 0.58 -9.99 -27.56
CA THR A 180 -0.46 -8.95 -27.63
C THR A 180 -1.29 -8.98 -26.35
N TRP A 181 -2.04 -7.91 -26.08
CA TRP A 181 -2.81 -7.82 -24.83
C TRP A 181 -3.86 -8.92 -24.70
N GLN A 182 -4.53 -9.29 -25.81
CA GLN A 182 -5.50 -10.38 -25.79
C GLN A 182 -4.83 -11.74 -25.59
N GLU A 183 -3.71 -12.00 -26.27
CA GLU A 183 -2.97 -13.26 -26.09
C GLU A 183 -2.40 -13.39 -24.66
N ALA A 184 -2.09 -12.28 -23.99
CA ALA A 184 -1.70 -12.28 -22.58
C ALA A 184 -2.86 -12.74 -21.68
N LEU A 185 -4.08 -12.26 -21.92
CA LEU A 185 -5.27 -12.73 -21.19
C LEU A 185 -5.58 -14.20 -21.49
N ASP A 186 -5.46 -14.61 -22.75
CA ASP A 186 -5.67 -16.01 -23.15
C ASP A 186 -4.64 -16.93 -22.48
N TYR A 187 -3.39 -16.49 -22.35
CA TYR A 187 -2.34 -17.21 -21.61
C TYR A 187 -2.71 -17.41 -20.13
N ILE A 188 -3.19 -16.35 -19.46
CA ILE A 188 -3.66 -16.43 -18.07
C ILE A 188 -4.84 -17.42 -17.95
N GLU A 189 -5.77 -17.41 -18.89
CA GLU A 189 -6.89 -18.35 -18.90
C GLU A 189 -6.42 -19.81 -19.05
N LEU A 190 -5.43 -20.07 -19.91
CA LEU A 190 -4.82 -21.39 -20.06
C LEU A 190 -4.06 -21.83 -18.80
N MET A 191 -3.35 -20.91 -18.14
CA MET A 191 -2.68 -21.16 -16.87
C MET A 191 -3.69 -21.58 -15.78
N ASN A 192 -4.80 -20.86 -15.67
CA ASN A 192 -5.84 -21.19 -14.69
C ASN A 192 -6.57 -22.50 -14.98
N LYS A 193 -6.62 -22.92 -16.25
CA LYS A 193 -7.12 -24.25 -16.66
C LYS A 193 -6.09 -25.38 -16.45
N GLY A 194 -4.87 -25.06 -16.04
CA GLY A 194 -3.77 -26.02 -15.92
C GLY A 194 -3.24 -26.54 -17.25
N ALA A 195 -3.51 -25.83 -18.36
CA ALA A 195 -2.97 -26.17 -19.68
C ALA A 195 -1.50 -25.74 -19.84
N THR A 196 -1.05 -24.81 -19.00
CA THR A 196 0.36 -24.43 -18.80
C THR A 196 0.70 -24.55 -17.31
N GLU A 197 1.97 -24.41 -16.96
CA GLU A 197 2.43 -24.47 -15.57
C GLU A 197 1.74 -23.38 -14.73
N ASN A 198 1.06 -23.81 -13.66
CA ASN A 198 0.21 -22.94 -12.84
C ASN A 198 0.57 -22.95 -11.35
N PHE A 199 1.64 -23.67 -11.00
CA PHE A 199 2.21 -23.75 -9.65
C PHE A 199 1.18 -24.13 -8.56
N GLY A 200 0.14 -24.90 -8.93
CA GLY A 200 -0.91 -25.32 -8.01
C GLY A 200 -2.04 -24.32 -7.78
N TYR A 201 -2.05 -23.18 -8.49
CA TYR A 201 -3.06 -22.12 -8.36
C TYR A 201 -3.86 -21.94 -9.65
N THR A 202 -5.10 -21.46 -9.52
CA THR A 202 -6.07 -21.33 -10.64
C THR A 202 -6.74 -19.96 -10.72
N ASP A 203 -6.20 -18.99 -10.01
CA ASP A 203 -6.68 -17.61 -9.85
C ASP A 203 -5.61 -16.58 -10.26
N TRP A 204 -4.70 -16.98 -11.16
CA TRP A 204 -3.75 -16.08 -11.78
C TRP A 204 -4.49 -15.02 -12.62
N ARG A 205 -3.92 -13.82 -12.66
CA ARG A 205 -4.40 -12.72 -13.47
C ARG A 205 -3.26 -11.87 -13.98
N LEU A 206 -3.57 -11.06 -14.98
CA LEU A 206 -2.71 -9.96 -15.38
C LEU A 206 -2.80 -8.87 -14.28
N PRO A 207 -1.66 -8.35 -13.78
CA PRO A 207 -1.65 -7.31 -12.76
C PRO A 207 -2.26 -6.03 -13.32
N ASP A 208 -2.81 -5.19 -12.45
CA ASP A 208 -3.11 -3.81 -12.82
C ASP A 208 -1.83 -2.94 -12.84
N ALA A 209 -1.95 -1.72 -13.36
CA ALA A 209 -0.81 -0.82 -13.50
C ALA A 209 -0.23 -0.39 -12.14
N GLY A 210 -1.06 -0.28 -11.11
CA GLY A 210 -0.64 0.07 -9.74
C GLY A 210 0.15 -1.07 -9.11
N GLU A 211 -0.32 -2.31 -9.26
CA GLU A 211 0.36 -3.51 -8.78
C GLU A 211 1.75 -3.68 -9.41
N LEU A 212 1.86 -3.53 -10.75
CA LEU A 212 3.16 -3.53 -11.42
C LEU A 212 4.04 -2.35 -10.96
N GLY A 213 3.48 -1.15 -10.87
CA GLY A 213 4.18 0.03 -10.38
C GLY A 213 4.69 -0.15 -8.95
N SER A 214 3.97 -0.89 -8.12
CA SER A 214 4.35 -1.16 -6.73
C SER A 214 5.67 -1.94 -6.62
N LEU A 215 5.95 -2.85 -7.57
CA LEU A 215 7.20 -3.63 -7.59
C LEU A 215 8.41 -2.70 -7.64
N ILE A 216 8.31 -1.61 -8.41
CA ILE A 216 9.43 -0.72 -8.72
C ILE A 216 9.35 0.65 -8.03
N LYS A 217 8.34 0.86 -7.18
CA LYS A 217 8.10 2.12 -6.47
C LYS A 217 9.32 2.57 -5.66
N SER A 218 9.68 3.85 -5.80
CA SER A 218 10.80 4.48 -5.09
C SER A 218 12.18 3.86 -5.37
N ARG A 219 12.37 3.26 -6.56
CA ARG A 219 13.67 2.78 -7.03
C ARG A 219 14.30 3.79 -7.98
N ASN A 220 15.50 4.26 -7.63
CA ASN A 220 16.37 4.97 -8.56
C ASN A 220 17.33 3.95 -9.20
N GLY A 221 17.55 4.02 -10.51
CA GLY A 221 18.45 3.11 -11.22
C GLY A 221 17.68 2.13 -12.10
N ALA A 222 18.08 0.85 -12.10
CA ALA A 222 17.52 -0.23 -12.93
C ALA A 222 16.67 -1.21 -12.09
N PRO A 223 15.33 -1.00 -11.98
CA PRO A 223 14.46 -1.82 -11.14
C PRO A 223 14.46 -3.31 -11.49
N TYR A 224 14.56 -3.68 -12.77
CA TYR A 224 14.62 -5.09 -13.19
C TYR A 224 15.78 -5.85 -12.53
N ALA A 225 16.97 -5.25 -12.46
CA ALA A 225 18.16 -5.87 -11.87
C ALA A 225 18.01 -5.98 -10.35
N TRP A 226 17.38 -4.99 -9.72
CA TRP A 226 17.05 -5.07 -8.31
C TRP A 226 16.04 -6.19 -8.03
N LEU A 227 14.96 -6.31 -8.81
CA LEU A 227 14.00 -7.42 -8.68
C LEU A 227 14.66 -8.79 -8.82
N GLN A 228 15.62 -8.92 -9.75
CA GLN A 228 16.42 -10.15 -9.88
C GLN A 228 17.22 -10.46 -8.59
N SER A 229 17.78 -9.44 -7.94
CA SER A 229 18.45 -9.62 -6.64
C SER A 229 17.51 -10.01 -5.49
N GLN A 230 16.19 -9.84 -5.68
CA GLN A 230 15.18 -10.24 -4.70
C GLN A 230 14.64 -11.67 -4.96
N GLY A 231 15.22 -12.41 -5.92
CA GLY A 231 14.87 -13.81 -6.19
C GLY A 231 14.03 -14.02 -7.44
N PHE A 232 13.50 -12.96 -8.06
CA PHE A 232 12.83 -13.08 -9.36
C PHE A 232 13.82 -13.50 -10.45
N THR A 233 13.36 -14.28 -11.42
CA THR A 233 14.14 -14.70 -12.58
C THR A 233 13.54 -14.13 -13.85
N ASN A 234 14.36 -13.98 -14.89
CA ASN A 234 13.92 -13.57 -16.22
C ASN A 234 13.14 -12.24 -16.27
N VAL A 235 13.40 -11.34 -15.32
CA VAL A 235 12.85 -9.98 -15.32
C VAL A 235 13.43 -9.21 -16.50
N GLN A 236 12.58 -8.81 -17.44
CA GLN A 236 12.97 -8.00 -18.58
C GLN A 236 13.16 -6.55 -18.16
N ALA A 237 14.07 -5.85 -18.83
CA ALA A 237 14.21 -4.40 -18.71
C ALA A 237 13.18 -3.63 -19.57
N ASP A 238 12.30 -4.34 -20.28
CA ASP A 238 11.25 -3.77 -21.14
C ASP A 238 9.93 -3.60 -20.33
N SER A 239 8.82 -3.44 -21.05
CA SER A 239 7.53 -3.10 -20.51
C SER A 239 6.64 -4.32 -20.31
N TYR A 240 5.92 -4.33 -19.20
CA TYR A 240 4.97 -5.38 -18.84
C TYR A 240 3.54 -4.91 -19.02
N TRP A 241 2.70 -5.76 -19.61
CA TRP A 241 1.28 -5.48 -19.76
C TRP A 241 0.57 -5.40 -18.41
N SER A 242 -0.28 -4.38 -18.24
CA SER A 242 -1.29 -4.34 -17.20
C SER A 242 -2.68 -4.68 -17.72
N SER A 243 -3.58 -5.08 -16.84
CA SER A 243 -5.02 -5.24 -17.11
C SER A 243 -5.75 -3.90 -17.22
N THR A 244 -5.11 -2.78 -16.86
CA THR A 244 -5.69 -1.45 -16.84
C THR A 244 -5.79 -0.86 -18.24
N SER A 245 -7.01 -0.57 -18.69
CA SER A 245 -7.26 0.12 -19.97
C SER A 245 -7.03 1.63 -19.84
N HIS A 246 -6.53 2.27 -20.91
CA HIS A 246 -6.36 3.73 -20.92
C HIS A 246 -7.73 4.43 -20.95
N SER A 247 -7.98 5.32 -20.00
CA SER A 247 -9.30 5.93 -19.77
C SER A 247 -9.82 6.75 -20.95
N GLY A 248 -8.93 7.43 -21.69
CA GLY A 248 -9.27 8.21 -22.89
C GLY A 248 -9.30 7.41 -24.20
N TYR A 249 -8.71 6.20 -24.22
CA TYR A 249 -8.54 5.39 -25.43
C TYR A 249 -8.60 3.91 -25.06
N THR A 250 -9.80 3.33 -24.99
CA THR A 250 -10.02 1.97 -24.47
C THR A 250 -9.40 0.85 -25.34
N SER A 251 -9.01 1.17 -26.58
CA SER A 251 -8.20 0.30 -27.44
C SER A 251 -6.73 0.20 -26.99
N PHE A 252 -6.32 1.00 -26.02
CA PHE A 252 -5.00 0.98 -25.40
C PHE A 252 -5.07 0.43 -23.97
N ALA A 253 -4.00 -0.21 -23.54
CA ALA A 253 -3.78 -0.58 -22.15
C ALA A 253 -2.45 0.01 -21.66
N TRP A 254 -2.33 0.17 -20.35
CA TRP A 254 -1.09 0.63 -19.73
C TRP A 254 -0.06 -0.49 -19.70
N VAL A 255 1.21 -0.12 -19.91
CA VAL A 255 2.38 -0.94 -19.64
C VAL A 255 3.28 -0.24 -18.64
N VAL A 256 4.02 -1.03 -17.86
CA VAL A 256 5.01 -0.51 -16.89
C VAL A 256 6.40 -0.97 -17.30
N GLY A 257 7.28 -0.01 -17.59
CA GLY A 257 8.67 -0.26 -17.98
C GLY A 257 9.57 -0.55 -16.78
N MET A 258 10.28 -1.69 -16.79
CA MET A 258 11.08 -2.14 -15.64
C MET A 258 12.53 -1.61 -15.62
N ASP A 259 12.94 -0.81 -16.61
CA ASP A 259 14.24 -0.11 -16.61
C ASP A 259 14.19 1.26 -15.92
N GLY A 260 13.08 1.98 -16.03
CA GLY A 260 12.94 3.35 -15.50
C GLY A 260 11.63 3.65 -14.77
N GLY A 261 10.69 2.72 -14.74
CA GLY A 261 9.36 2.91 -14.15
C GLY A 261 8.41 3.76 -14.97
N ASN A 262 8.66 3.86 -16.28
CA ASN A 262 7.82 4.60 -17.21
C ASN A 262 6.44 3.95 -17.27
N LEU A 263 5.39 4.77 -17.28
CA LEU A 263 4.03 4.34 -17.48
C LEU A 263 3.57 4.83 -18.86
N ASP A 264 3.45 3.90 -19.81
CA ASP A 264 3.11 4.17 -21.20
C ASP A 264 1.84 3.41 -21.60
N ALA A 265 1.14 3.86 -22.65
CA ALA A 265 -0.04 3.19 -23.15
C ALA A 265 0.13 2.76 -24.61
N TYR A 266 -0.16 1.50 -24.90
CA TYR A 266 -0.01 0.93 -26.25
C TYR A 266 -1.28 0.24 -26.73
N LEU A 267 -1.43 0.16 -28.06
CA LEU A 267 -2.55 -0.51 -28.72
C LEU A 267 -2.57 -1.99 -28.38
N LYS A 268 -3.70 -2.45 -27.82
CA LYS A 268 -3.92 -3.83 -27.41
C LYS A 268 -3.76 -4.83 -28.55
N SER A 269 -4.11 -4.42 -29.77
CA SER A 269 -4.24 -5.30 -30.95
C SER A 269 -2.95 -5.52 -31.73
N SER A 270 -1.90 -4.75 -31.47
CA SER A 270 -0.72 -4.73 -32.36
C SER A 270 0.62 -4.49 -31.65
N TYR A 271 0.60 -4.31 -30.33
CA TYR A 271 1.82 -4.15 -29.56
C TYR A 271 2.05 -5.41 -28.72
N ASP A 272 3.25 -5.97 -28.81
CA ASP A 272 3.64 -7.12 -28.02
C ASP A 272 4.42 -6.65 -26.80
N SER A 273 4.02 -7.06 -25.60
CA SER A 273 4.70 -6.72 -24.33
C SER A 273 4.87 -7.97 -23.48
N ASP A 274 5.77 -7.92 -22.50
CA ASP A 274 6.00 -9.02 -21.57
C ASP A 274 4.81 -9.20 -20.61
N VAL A 275 4.66 -10.41 -20.07
CA VAL A 275 3.51 -10.81 -19.23
C VAL A 275 4.02 -11.39 -17.92
N TRP A 276 3.58 -10.80 -16.82
CA TRP A 276 3.94 -11.25 -15.46
C TRP A 276 2.68 -11.58 -14.65
N PRO A 277 2.31 -12.87 -14.55
CA PRO A 277 1.14 -13.29 -13.78
C PRO A 277 1.27 -12.98 -12.28
N VAL A 278 0.16 -12.51 -11.71
CA VAL A 278 -0.01 -12.23 -10.27
C VAL A 278 -1.31 -12.87 -9.75
N ARG A 279 -1.38 -13.14 -8.46
CA ARG A 279 -2.61 -13.52 -7.74
C ARG A 279 -2.62 -12.90 -6.34
N SER A 280 -3.77 -12.94 -5.68
CA SER A 280 -3.90 -12.51 -4.28
C SER A 280 -3.59 -13.67 -3.33
N VAL A 281 -2.99 -13.37 -2.17
CA VAL A 281 -2.81 -14.36 -1.09
C VAL A 281 -4.09 -14.39 -0.24
N CYS A 282 -4.70 -15.55 -0.07
CA CYS A 282 -5.89 -15.76 0.77
C CYS A 282 -5.53 -16.11 2.21
#